data_AF-A0A8C6KS33-F1
#
_entry.id   AF-A0A8C6KS33-F1
#
_cell.length_a   1.000
_cell.length_b   1.000
_cell.length_c   1.000
_cell.angle_alpha   90.00
_cell.angle_beta   90.00
_cell.angle_gamma   90.00
#
_symmetry.space_group_name_H-M   'P 1'
#
loop_
_entity.id
_entity.type
_entity.pdbx_description
1 polymer ?
#
loop_
_entity_poly.entity_id
_entity_poly.type
_entity_poly.pdbx_seq_one_letter_code
_entity_poly.pdbx_strand_id
1 'polypeptide(L)'
;QRQHPKRSESTQAELVHKMEQLEVNLAKCERQLLEKELLVKQVTQLSEPLRQQVENCKQDSLILAKKLNEVRTNIVSTNHRLMAISAELSIKQAAALSQQQQIKDKELQVRQDHVTHLPYSSQCRPHILEANGWNQMPNGKYTTAEARPDSYIPQNDPLGLPRPYGALAPCKPTKTRGQHETHPYSLKIYLLK
;
A
#
# COMPACT_ATOMS: atom_id res chain seq x y z
N GLN A 1 108.59 67.28 -4.75
CA GLN A 1 107.66 66.47 -3.92
C GLN A 1 106.27 66.54 -4.52
N ARG A 2 105.84 65.51 -5.27
CA ARG A 2 104.46 65.38 -5.74
C ARG A 2 103.69 64.56 -4.69
N GLN A 3 102.82 65.22 -3.93
CA GLN A 3 101.83 64.54 -3.09
C GLN A 3 100.60 64.25 -3.94
N HIS A 4 100.36 62.97 -4.24
CA HIS A 4 99.08 62.53 -4.80
C HIS A 4 98.04 62.48 -3.66
N PRO A 5 96.81 62.99 -3.87
CA PRO A 5 95.86 63.19 -2.77
C PRO A 5 95.16 61.87 -2.40
N LYS A 6 95.12 61.59 -1.09
CA LYS A 6 94.45 60.46 -0.39
C LYS A 6 92.91 60.37 -0.56
N ARG A 7 92.33 60.93 -1.62
CA ARG A 7 90.87 61.11 -1.75
C ARG A 7 90.13 59.87 -2.28
N SER A 8 90.83 58.90 -2.85
CA SER A 8 90.24 57.68 -3.45
C SER A 8 90.11 56.49 -2.48
N GLU A 9 90.90 56.44 -1.40
CA GLU A 9 90.82 55.32 -0.44
C GLU A 9 89.56 55.36 0.43
N SER A 10 89.01 56.55 0.71
CA SER A 10 87.70 56.69 1.39
C SER A 10 86.57 56.10 0.56
N THR A 11 86.50 56.43 -0.73
CA THR A 11 85.46 55.93 -1.65
C THR A 11 85.60 54.44 -1.95
N GLN A 12 86.83 53.92 -2.01
CA GLN A 12 87.09 52.49 -2.15
C GLN A 12 86.66 51.71 -0.89
N ALA A 13 86.97 52.23 0.31
CA ALA A 13 86.55 51.62 1.57
C ALA A 13 85.01 51.61 1.74
N GLU A 14 84.33 52.70 1.35
CA GLU A 14 82.85 52.77 1.37
C GLU A 14 82.21 51.73 0.43
N LEU A 15 82.78 51.52 -0.75
CA LEU A 15 82.31 50.49 -1.69
C LEU A 15 82.52 49.07 -1.14
N VAL A 16 83.68 48.81 -0.53
CA VAL A 16 83.96 47.52 0.13
C VAL A 16 82.98 47.27 1.26
N HIS A 17 82.75 48.25 2.13
CA HIS A 17 81.77 48.13 3.21
C HIS A 17 80.36 47.84 2.69
N LYS A 18 79.96 48.51 1.59
CA LYS A 18 78.66 48.26 0.96
C LYS A 18 78.57 46.89 0.30
N MET A 19 79.68 46.37 -0.23
CA MET A 19 79.78 45.02 -0.77
C MET A 19 79.62 43.98 0.32
N GLU A 20 80.36 44.10 1.43
CA GLU A 20 80.22 43.23 2.61
C GLU A 20 78.78 43.26 3.15
N GLN A 21 78.17 44.45 3.21
CA GLN A 21 76.78 44.59 3.64
C GLN A 21 75.79 43.87 2.70
N LEU A 22 76.04 43.89 1.39
CA LEU A 22 75.23 43.16 0.41
C LEU A 22 75.43 41.66 0.52
N GLU A 23 76.65 41.18 0.76
CA GLU A 23 76.95 39.76 0.98
C GLU A 23 76.24 39.21 2.22
N VAL A 24 76.27 39.96 3.33
CA VAL A 24 75.53 39.59 4.55
C VAL A 24 74.02 39.55 4.29
N ASN A 25 73.48 40.50 3.54
CA ASN A 25 72.07 40.51 3.18
C ASN A 25 71.69 39.35 2.25
N LEU A 26 72.55 39.03 1.28
CA LEU A 26 72.36 37.90 0.37
C LEU A 26 72.35 36.58 1.15
N ALA A 27 73.34 36.35 2.02
CA ALA A 27 73.41 35.15 2.86
C ALA A 27 72.17 35.01 3.78
N LYS A 28 71.67 36.14 4.30
CA LYS A 28 70.41 36.17 5.07
C LYS A 28 69.22 35.76 4.21
N CYS A 29 69.10 36.31 2.99
CA CYS A 29 68.03 35.97 2.05
C CYS A 29 68.08 34.49 1.63
N GLU A 30 69.27 33.95 1.34
CA GLU A 30 69.45 32.54 0.98
C GLU A 30 69.02 31.59 2.10
N ARG A 31 69.39 31.91 3.35
CA ARG A 31 68.94 31.16 4.52
C ARG A 31 67.41 31.17 4.65
N GLN A 32 66.79 32.34 4.47
CA GLN A 32 65.33 32.48 4.53
C GLN A 32 64.64 31.70 3.41
N LEU A 33 65.23 31.68 2.20
CA LEU A 33 64.69 30.92 1.08
C LEU A 33 64.69 29.41 1.39
N LEU A 34 65.79 28.87 1.89
CA LEU A 34 65.90 27.46 2.28
C LEU A 34 64.89 27.07 3.36
N GLU A 35 64.67 27.94 4.35
CA GLU A 35 63.65 27.72 5.37
C GLU A 35 62.26 27.67 4.76
N LYS A 36 61.93 28.60 3.86
CA LYS A 36 60.63 28.63 3.17
C LYS A 36 60.43 27.40 2.28
N GLU A 37 61.47 26.95 1.57
CA GLU A 37 61.40 25.72 0.76
C GLU A 37 61.13 24.48 1.63
N LEU A 38 61.78 24.37 2.78
CA LEU A 38 61.53 23.27 3.72
C LEU A 38 60.08 23.30 4.23
N LEU A 39 59.59 24.48 4.59
CA LEU A 39 58.21 24.65 5.03
C LEU A 39 57.21 24.29 3.92
N VAL A 40 57.45 24.71 2.68
CA VAL A 40 56.62 24.34 1.54
C VAL A 40 56.60 22.82 1.37
N LYS A 41 57.75 22.15 1.40
CA LYS A 41 57.83 20.68 1.32
C LYS A 41 56.99 20.01 2.40
N GLN A 42 57.09 20.50 3.64
CA GLN A 42 56.35 19.94 4.77
C GLN A 42 54.84 20.19 4.66
N VAL A 43 54.43 21.40 4.27
CA VAL A 43 53.01 21.74 4.05
C VAL A 43 52.44 20.92 2.89
N THR A 44 53.17 20.77 1.80
CA THR A 44 52.76 19.91 0.68
C THR A 44 52.59 18.45 1.13
N GLN A 45 53.58 17.90 1.85
CA GLN A 45 53.51 16.52 2.36
C GLN A 45 52.29 16.29 3.26
N LEU A 46 51.95 17.25 4.13
CA LEU A 46 50.80 17.15 5.04
C LEU A 46 49.46 17.43 4.34
N SER A 47 49.43 18.27 3.31
CA SER A 47 48.20 18.67 2.63
C SER A 47 47.75 17.70 1.53
N GLU A 48 48.67 17.02 0.86
CA GLU A 48 48.34 16.02 -0.17
C GLU A 48 47.42 14.88 0.31
N PRO A 49 47.67 14.19 1.44
CA PRO A 49 46.76 13.14 1.90
C PRO A 49 45.35 13.66 2.22
N LEU A 50 45.26 14.88 2.78
CA LEU A 50 43.98 15.52 3.03
C LEU A 50 43.25 15.86 1.72
N ARG A 51 43.99 16.34 0.72
CA ARG A 51 43.46 16.64 -0.62
C ARG A 51 42.93 15.37 -1.28
N GLN A 52 43.67 14.27 -1.22
CA GLN A 52 43.24 12.97 -1.74
C GLN A 52 42.01 12.44 -1.00
N GLN A 53 41.96 12.57 0.33
CA GLN A 53 40.80 12.16 1.12
C GLN A 53 39.54 12.94 0.71
N VAL A 54 39.66 14.26 0.51
CA VAL A 54 38.55 15.09 0.04
C VAL A 54 38.06 14.65 -1.34
N GLU A 55 38.96 14.34 -2.27
CA GLU A 55 38.58 13.84 -3.60
C GLU A 55 37.90 12.46 -3.53
N ASN A 56 38.39 11.56 -2.69
CA ASN A 56 37.75 10.26 -2.46
C ASN A 56 36.32 10.45 -1.89
N CYS A 57 36.15 11.30 -0.89
CA CYS A 57 34.84 11.60 -0.32
C CYS A 57 33.88 12.24 -1.33
N LYS A 58 34.37 13.13 -2.21
CA LYS A 58 33.58 13.70 -3.30
C LYS A 58 33.12 12.60 -4.27
N GLN A 59 34.01 11.68 -4.62
CA GLN A 59 33.70 10.57 -5.50
C GLN A 59 32.67 9.61 -4.88
N ASP A 60 32.81 9.28 -3.60
CA ASP A 60 31.85 8.44 -2.87
C ASP A 60 30.47 9.09 -2.80
N SER A 61 30.42 10.38 -2.50
CA SER A 61 29.20 11.18 -2.50
C SER A 61 28.53 11.18 -3.89
N LEU A 62 29.31 11.33 -4.96
CA LEU A 62 28.80 11.27 -6.32
C LEU A 62 28.23 9.88 -6.67
N ILE A 63 28.90 8.80 -6.28
CA ILE A 63 28.42 7.43 -6.49
C ILE A 63 27.09 7.23 -5.76
N LEU A 64 27.01 7.67 -4.50
CA LEU A 64 25.79 7.58 -3.71
C LEU A 64 24.64 8.39 -4.35
N ALA A 65 24.91 9.61 -4.80
CA ALA A 65 23.92 10.45 -5.49
C ALA A 65 23.40 9.80 -6.77
N LYS A 66 24.28 9.16 -7.56
CA LYS A 66 23.88 8.40 -8.75
C LYS A 66 22.95 7.24 -8.40
N LYS A 67 23.29 6.44 -7.38
CA LYS A 67 22.43 5.34 -6.89
C LYS A 67 21.08 5.84 -6.40
N LEU A 68 21.03 6.96 -5.67
CA LEU A 68 19.79 7.57 -5.22
C LEU A 68 18.91 8.03 -6.39
N ASN A 69 19.52 8.62 -7.42
CA ASN A 69 18.80 9.02 -8.62
C ASN A 69 18.23 7.82 -9.37
N GLU A 70 18.99 6.74 -9.48
CA GLU A 70 18.52 5.48 -10.09
C GLU A 70 17.32 4.88 -9.32
N VAL A 71 17.41 4.81 -7.99
CA VAL A 71 16.29 4.36 -7.15
C VAL A 71 15.07 5.28 -7.32
N ARG A 72 15.27 6.60 -7.38
CA ARG A 72 14.20 7.57 -7.63
C ARG A 72 13.53 7.33 -8.98
N THR A 73 14.29 7.12 -10.05
CA THR A 73 13.72 6.83 -11.38
C THR A 73 12.95 5.51 -11.36
N ASN A 74 13.44 4.49 -10.66
CA ASN A 74 12.74 3.22 -10.51
C ASN A 74 11.41 3.39 -9.77
N ILE A 75 11.39 4.10 -8.65
CA ILE A 75 10.16 4.40 -7.89
C ILE A 75 9.14 5.11 -8.80
N VAL A 76 9.56 6.17 -9.49
CA VAL A 76 8.67 6.92 -10.39
C VAL A 76 8.12 6.01 -11.49
N SER A 77 8.95 5.18 -12.12
CA SER A 77 8.50 4.25 -13.18
C SER A 77 7.49 3.21 -12.66
N THR A 78 7.76 2.62 -11.50
CA THR A 78 6.85 1.65 -10.88
C THR A 78 5.53 2.29 -10.48
N ASN A 79 5.54 3.53 -10.00
CA ASN A 79 4.32 4.27 -9.67
C ASN A 79 3.48 4.53 -10.92
N HIS A 80 4.09 4.93 -12.04
CA HIS A 80 3.37 5.06 -13.32
C HIS A 80 2.77 3.73 -13.79
N ARG A 81 3.51 2.63 -13.65
CA ARG A 81 2.98 1.29 -13.96
C ARG A 81 1.80 0.91 -13.06
N LEU A 82 1.88 1.21 -11.77
CA LEU A 82 0.77 1.00 -10.84
C LEU A 82 -0.45 1.85 -11.20
N MET A 83 -0.25 3.12 -11.58
CA MET A 83 -1.34 3.98 -12.06
C MET A 83 -1.99 3.39 -13.31
N ALA A 84 -1.21 2.89 -14.27
CA ALA A 84 -1.74 2.26 -15.48
C ALA A 84 -2.58 1.02 -15.15
N ILE A 85 -2.06 0.11 -14.33
CA ILE A 85 -2.78 -1.10 -13.90
C ILE A 85 -4.03 -0.74 -13.09
N SER A 86 -3.96 0.27 -12.23
CA SER A 86 -5.11 0.74 -11.46
C SER A 86 -6.20 1.29 -12.37
N ALA A 87 -5.83 2.02 -13.43
CA ALA A 87 -6.79 2.52 -14.41
C ALA A 87 -7.43 1.37 -15.21
N GLU A 88 -6.63 0.39 -15.66
CA GLU A 88 -7.13 -0.81 -16.32
C GLU A 88 -8.12 -1.58 -15.44
N LEU A 89 -7.79 -1.76 -14.15
CA LEU A 89 -8.67 -2.42 -13.20
C LEU A 89 -9.98 -1.65 -13.01
N SER A 90 -9.92 -0.34 -12.83
CA SER A 90 -11.11 0.52 -12.71
C SER A 90 -12.03 0.41 -13.93
N ILE A 91 -11.46 0.36 -15.14
CA ILE A 91 -12.24 0.18 -16.38
C ILE A 91 -12.89 -1.22 -16.39
N LYS A 92 -12.14 -2.27 -16.04
CA LYS A 92 -12.69 -3.64 -15.99
C LYS A 92 -13.81 -3.77 -14.95
N GLN A 93 -13.65 -3.16 -13.78
CA GLN A 93 -14.67 -3.12 -12.74
C GLN A 93 -15.93 -2.38 -13.23
N ALA A 94 -15.77 -1.21 -13.85
CA ALA A 94 -16.89 -0.46 -14.42
C ALA A 94 -17.63 -1.25 -15.50
N ALA A 95 -16.90 -1.95 -16.38
CA ALA A 95 -17.49 -2.81 -17.40
C ALA A 95 -18.28 -3.98 -16.80
N ALA A 96 -17.73 -4.66 -15.79
CA ALA A 96 -18.41 -5.76 -15.10
C ALA A 96 -19.70 -5.30 -14.41
N LEU A 97 -19.68 -4.12 -13.75
CA LEU A 97 -20.86 -3.53 -13.13
C LEU A 97 -21.93 -3.16 -14.17
N SER A 98 -21.53 -2.57 -15.30
CA SER A 98 -22.43 -2.24 -16.40
C SER A 98 -23.11 -3.49 -16.98
N GLN A 99 -22.36 -4.57 -17.19
CA GLN A 99 -22.91 -5.85 -17.62
C GLN A 99 -23.87 -6.44 -16.58
N GLN A 100 -23.53 -6.38 -15.28
CA GLN A 100 -24.41 -6.86 -14.22
C GLN A 100 -25.72 -6.08 -14.15
N GLN A 101 -25.70 -4.77 -14.40
CA GLN A 101 -26.91 -3.97 -14.49
C GLN A 101 -27.77 -4.40 -15.69
N GLN A 102 -27.17 -4.56 -16.87
CA GLN A 102 -27.91 -5.02 -18.07
C GLN A 102 -28.52 -6.42 -17.88
N ILE A 103 -27.83 -7.34 -17.19
CA ILE A 103 -28.39 -8.66 -16.86
C ILE A 103 -29.61 -8.50 -15.98
N LYS A 104 -29.53 -7.73 -14.89
CA LYS A 104 -30.68 -7.48 -14.00
C LYS A 104 -31.86 -6.84 -14.73
N ASP A 105 -31.59 -5.87 -15.59
CA ASP A 105 -32.63 -5.19 -16.37
C ASP A 105 -33.33 -6.17 -17.33
N LYS A 106 -32.56 -7.02 -18.02
CA LYS A 106 -33.13 -8.08 -18.89
C LYS A 106 -33.86 -9.16 -18.12
N GLU A 107 -33.35 -9.59 -16.95
CA GLU A 107 -34.05 -10.52 -16.06
C GLU A 107 -35.39 -9.96 -15.62
N LEU A 108 -35.46 -8.65 -15.31
CA LEU A 108 -36.72 -7.98 -14.99
C LEU A 108 -37.64 -7.91 -16.20
N GLN A 109 -37.13 -7.65 -17.40
CA GLN A 109 -37.92 -7.63 -18.63
C GLN A 109 -38.53 -9.00 -18.93
N VAL A 110 -37.73 -10.07 -18.88
CA VAL A 110 -38.23 -11.47 -18.98
C VAL A 110 -39.25 -11.76 -17.87
N ARG A 111 -39.02 -11.22 -16.66
CA ARG A 111 -39.98 -11.29 -15.55
C ARG A 111 -41.29 -10.54 -15.86
N GLN A 112 -41.30 -9.49 -16.65
CA GLN A 112 -42.54 -8.79 -17.01
C GLN A 112 -43.28 -9.52 -18.14
N ASP A 113 -42.53 -10.03 -19.12
CA ASP A 113 -43.09 -10.72 -20.29
C ASP A 113 -43.74 -12.06 -19.91
N HIS A 114 -43.15 -12.87 -19.03
CA HIS A 114 -43.77 -14.15 -18.62
C HIS A 114 -45.08 -13.99 -17.83
N VAL A 115 -45.28 -12.87 -17.12
CA VAL A 115 -46.56 -12.55 -16.46
C VAL A 115 -47.63 -12.19 -17.49
N THR A 116 -47.22 -11.55 -18.59
CA THR A 116 -48.13 -11.10 -19.66
C THR A 116 -48.59 -12.26 -20.56
N HIS A 117 -47.80 -13.34 -20.65
CA HIS A 117 -48.09 -14.50 -21.52
C HIS A 117 -48.79 -15.68 -20.83
N LEU A 118 -49.31 -15.57 -19.61
CA LEU A 118 -50.12 -16.65 -18.98
C LEU A 118 -51.54 -16.69 -19.58
N PRO A 119 -51.89 -17.66 -20.45
CA PRO A 119 -53.25 -17.82 -20.92
C PRO A 119 -53.97 -18.83 -20.01
N TYR A 120 -55.16 -18.48 -19.53
CA TYR A 120 -56.20 -19.46 -19.23
C TYR A 120 -55.97 -20.42 -18.03
N SER A 121 -55.97 -19.91 -16.80
CA SER A 121 -56.16 -20.76 -15.59
C SER A 121 -57.57 -20.65 -14.98
N SER A 122 -58.47 -19.88 -15.60
CA SER A 122 -59.81 -19.61 -15.06
C SER A 122 -60.81 -20.77 -15.24
N GLN A 123 -60.50 -21.80 -16.04
CA GLN A 123 -61.45 -22.85 -16.42
C GLN A 123 -61.17 -24.26 -15.87
N CYS A 124 -60.01 -24.50 -15.23
CA CYS A 124 -59.63 -25.85 -14.76
C CYS A 124 -59.97 -26.13 -13.28
N ARG A 125 -60.86 -25.34 -12.65
CA ARG A 125 -61.11 -25.43 -11.20
C ARG A 125 -62.05 -26.55 -10.73
N PRO A 126 -63.06 -27.03 -11.48
CA PRO A 126 -64.00 -27.99 -10.91
C PRO A 126 -63.48 -29.43 -10.81
N HIS A 127 -62.56 -29.86 -11.69
CA HIS A 127 -62.29 -31.30 -11.84
C HIS A 127 -61.24 -31.87 -10.87
N ILE A 128 -60.42 -31.01 -10.25
CA ILE A 128 -59.35 -31.46 -9.34
C ILE A 128 -59.89 -31.71 -7.91
N LEU A 129 -61.13 -31.35 -7.56
CA LEU A 129 -61.60 -31.42 -6.17
C LEU A 129 -61.98 -32.84 -5.72
N GLU A 130 -62.48 -33.69 -6.62
CA GLU A 130 -62.96 -35.03 -6.27
C GLU A 130 -61.82 -36.06 -6.09
N ALA A 131 -60.66 -35.84 -6.73
CA ALA A 131 -59.57 -36.82 -6.76
C ALA A 131 -58.66 -36.78 -5.51
N ASN A 132 -58.68 -35.72 -4.70
CA ASN A 132 -57.63 -35.48 -3.70
C ASN A 132 -58.11 -35.45 -2.24
N GLY A 133 -59.33 -35.92 -1.95
CA GLY A 133 -59.80 -36.11 -0.56
C GLY A 133 -59.77 -34.83 0.29
N TRP A 134 -60.03 -33.67 -0.33
CA TRP A 134 -60.10 -32.40 0.39
C TRP A 134 -61.39 -32.36 1.23
N ASN A 135 -61.26 -32.19 2.55
CA ASN A 135 -62.41 -32.03 3.44
C ASN A 135 -62.86 -30.56 3.46
N GLN A 136 -64.17 -30.32 3.31
CA GLN A 136 -64.74 -28.97 3.37
C GLN A 136 -65.05 -28.61 4.83
N MET A 137 -64.48 -27.50 5.31
CA MET A 137 -64.79 -26.96 6.64
C MET A 137 -66.14 -26.21 6.62
N PRO A 138 -66.81 -26.05 7.79
CA PRO A 138 -68.07 -25.31 7.90
C PRO A 138 -68.01 -23.85 7.41
N ASN A 139 -66.81 -23.27 7.30
CA ASN A 139 -66.57 -21.93 6.76
C ASN A 139 -66.36 -21.91 5.22
N GLY A 140 -66.59 -23.03 4.53
CA GLY A 140 -66.48 -23.17 3.08
C GLY A 140 -65.06 -23.30 2.54
N LYS A 141 -64.02 -23.29 3.40
CA LYS A 141 -62.63 -23.50 3.00
C LYS A 141 -62.29 -24.98 2.95
N TYR A 142 -61.49 -25.39 1.97
CA TYR A 142 -61.06 -26.77 1.79
C TYR A 142 -59.68 -26.98 2.43
N THR A 143 -59.50 -28.11 3.09
CA THR A 143 -58.22 -28.51 3.69
C THR A 143 -57.95 -29.99 3.45
N THR A 144 -56.68 -30.34 3.25
CA THR A 144 -56.20 -31.73 3.25
C THR A 144 -55.92 -32.25 4.67
N ALA A 145 -56.06 -31.41 5.69
CA ALA A 145 -55.93 -31.86 7.08
C ALA A 145 -57.15 -32.70 7.50
N GLU A 146 -56.90 -33.87 8.08
CA GLU A 146 -57.95 -34.65 8.74
C GLU A 146 -58.52 -33.89 9.95
N ALA A 147 -59.82 -34.06 10.22
CA ALA A 147 -60.47 -33.47 11.37
C ALA A 147 -59.82 -34.00 12.66
N ARG A 148 -59.36 -33.08 13.52
CA ARG A 148 -58.76 -33.44 14.81
C ARG A 148 -59.86 -34.00 15.72
N PRO A 149 -59.64 -35.10 16.44
CA PRO A 149 -60.57 -35.56 17.45
C PRO A 149 -60.80 -34.46 18.51
N ASP A 150 -62.06 -34.19 18.84
CA ASP A 150 -62.45 -33.11 19.77
C ASP A 150 -61.98 -33.34 21.23
N SER A 151 -61.56 -34.57 21.57
CA SER A 151 -60.90 -34.88 22.83
C SER A 151 -59.87 -35.98 22.64
N TYR A 152 -58.62 -35.73 23.02
CA TYR A 152 -57.55 -36.74 23.10
C TYR A 152 -57.65 -37.61 24.38
N ILE A 153 -58.72 -37.42 25.15
CA ILE A 153 -59.06 -38.20 26.34
C ILE A 153 -60.28 -39.04 25.97
N PRO A 154 -60.11 -40.35 25.71
CA PRO A 154 -61.24 -41.24 25.48
C PRO A 154 -62.05 -41.38 26.78
N GLN A 155 -63.37 -41.21 26.72
CA GLN A 155 -64.28 -41.36 27.87
C GLN A 155 -64.25 -42.77 28.50
N ASN A 156 -63.66 -43.76 27.81
CA ASN A 156 -63.61 -45.16 28.23
C ASN A 156 -62.25 -45.61 28.82
N ASP A 157 -61.34 -44.68 29.14
CA ASP A 157 -60.07 -45.00 29.80
C ASP A 157 -60.18 -44.81 31.32
N PRO A 158 -60.04 -45.87 32.15
CA PRO A 158 -60.23 -45.79 33.61
C PRO A 158 -59.32 -44.77 34.32
N LEU A 159 -58.20 -44.39 33.71
CA LEU A 159 -57.21 -43.49 34.32
C LEU A 159 -57.30 -42.04 33.82
N GLY A 160 -58.15 -41.77 32.81
CA GLY A 160 -58.37 -40.41 32.28
C GLY A 160 -57.11 -39.72 31.72
N LEU A 161 -56.06 -40.48 31.40
CA LEU A 161 -54.79 -39.91 30.97
C LEU A 161 -54.84 -39.52 29.48
N PRO A 162 -54.39 -38.30 29.11
CA PRO A 162 -54.27 -37.91 27.72
C PRO A 162 -53.29 -38.82 26.97
N ARG A 163 -53.69 -39.32 25.80
CA ARG A 163 -52.77 -40.10 24.96
C ARG A 163 -51.65 -39.18 24.43
N PRO A 164 -50.38 -39.62 24.45
CA PRO A 164 -49.31 -38.83 23.85
C PRO A 164 -49.60 -38.61 22.35
N TYR A 165 -49.15 -37.48 21.80
CA TYR A 165 -49.46 -36.98 20.45
C TYR A 165 -49.06 -37.91 19.27
N GLY A 166 -48.56 -39.11 19.54
CA GLY A 166 -48.16 -40.10 18.54
C GLY A 166 -47.17 -39.53 17.52
N ALA A 167 -47.27 -39.98 16.28
CA ALA A 167 -46.45 -39.52 15.15
C ALA A 167 -46.73 -38.06 14.72
N LEU A 168 -47.73 -37.39 15.32
CA LEU A 168 -48.16 -36.02 15.00
C LEU A 168 -47.77 -35.01 16.08
N ALA A 169 -46.72 -35.29 16.85
CA ALA A 169 -46.22 -34.39 17.88
C ALA A 169 -45.80 -33.03 17.26
N PRO A 170 -46.06 -31.90 17.95
CA PRO A 170 -45.62 -30.59 17.49
C PRO A 170 -44.10 -30.54 17.23
N CYS A 171 -43.69 -29.95 16.11
CA CYS A 171 -42.28 -29.83 15.74
C CYS A 171 -41.52 -28.99 16.78
N LYS A 172 -40.42 -29.52 17.31
CA LYS A 172 -39.47 -28.74 18.11
C LYS A 172 -38.61 -27.90 17.16
N PRO A 173 -38.49 -26.57 17.31
CA PRO A 173 -37.63 -25.77 16.45
C PRO A 173 -36.17 -26.15 16.70
N THR A 174 -35.52 -26.74 15.69
CA THR A 174 -34.09 -27.04 15.75
C THR A 174 -33.30 -25.75 15.49
N LYS A 175 -32.37 -25.41 16.39
CA LYS A 175 -31.46 -24.26 16.20
C LYS A 175 -30.67 -24.44 14.90
N THR A 176 -30.74 -23.47 14.00
CA THR A 176 -29.90 -23.40 12.78
C THR A 176 -28.44 -23.26 13.20
N ARG A 177 -27.67 -24.35 13.08
CA ARG A 177 -26.21 -24.34 13.19
C ARG A 177 -25.64 -24.09 11.79
N GLY A 178 -25.08 -22.90 11.55
CA GLY A 178 -24.26 -22.67 10.35
C GLY A 178 -24.14 -21.22 9.90
N GLN A 179 -23.42 -20.38 10.66
CA GLN A 179 -22.56 -19.33 10.10
C GLN A 179 -21.32 -19.20 11.00
N HIS A 180 -20.42 -20.19 10.88
CA HIS A 180 -18.99 -19.92 11.04
C HIS A 180 -18.45 -19.75 9.63
N GLU A 181 -18.29 -18.50 9.20
CA GLU A 181 -17.26 -18.16 8.22
C GLU A 181 -16.36 -17.12 8.88
N THR A 182 -15.27 -17.64 9.43
CA THR A 182 -14.05 -16.90 9.67
C THR A 182 -13.49 -16.44 8.33
N HIS A 183 -13.27 -15.14 8.12
CA HIS A 183 -12.23 -14.69 7.17
C HIS A 183 -11.55 -13.37 7.60
N PRO A 184 -10.27 -13.20 7.22
CA PRO A 184 -9.24 -12.69 8.12
C PRO A 184 -8.77 -11.29 7.74
N TYR A 185 -9.62 -10.27 7.73
CA TYR A 185 -9.15 -8.89 7.57
C TYR A 185 -10.01 -7.92 8.38
N SER A 186 -10.02 -8.08 9.70
CA SER A 186 -10.38 -6.98 10.60
C SER A 186 -9.13 -6.13 10.82
N LEU A 187 -8.74 -5.37 9.79
CA LEU A 187 -7.75 -4.31 9.96
C LEU A 187 -8.42 -3.19 10.75
N LYS A 188 -8.07 -3.14 12.04
CA LYS A 188 -8.24 -1.97 12.89
C LYS A 188 -7.65 -0.77 12.15
N ILE A 189 -8.50 0.13 11.68
CA ILE A 189 -8.08 1.47 11.29
C ILE A 189 -7.67 2.18 12.59
N TYR A 190 -6.36 2.17 12.87
CA TYR A 190 -5.77 3.15 13.77
C TYR A 190 -5.73 4.47 13.01
N LEU A 191 -6.70 5.34 13.28
CA LEU A 191 -6.60 6.76 12.98
C LEU A 191 -5.58 7.37 13.95
N LEU A 192 -4.33 7.51 13.49
CA LEU A 192 -3.40 8.51 14.01
C LEU A 192 -2.98 9.43 12.84
N LYS A 193 -3.76 10.49 12.65
CA LYS A 193 -3.31 11.88 12.50
C LYS A 193 -4.53 12.79 12.45
#